data_AF-A0A7J8TXB0-F1
#
_entry.id   AF-A0A7J8TXB0-F1
#
_cell.length_a   1.000
_cell.length_b   1.000
_cell.length_c   1.000
_cell.angle_alpha   90.00
_cell.angle_beta   90.00
_cell.angle_gamma   90.00
#
_symmetry.space_group_name_H-M   'P 1'
#
loop_
_entity.id
_entity.type
_entity.pdbx_description
1 polymer ?
#
loop_
_entity_poly.entity_id
_entity_poly.type
_entity_poly.pdbx_seq_one_letter_code
_entity_poly.pdbx_strand_id
1 'polypeptide(L)'
;MKRLVVGPMTTPEYNEWWVRRINDNIPEPSHENKLEKKIEQMEEEKMNLRLDADVQKLEAERLRKGKAEAEKDLDSLKTDYKKLRLSMRNAGMGTPSEQWREEIREEKNKANS
;
A
#
# COMPACT_ATOMS: atom_id res chain seq x y z
N MET A 1 -85.82 -20.38 -21.92
CA MET A 1 -84.46 -19.84 -21.72
C MET A 1 -84.39 -19.20 -20.35
N LYS A 2 -83.51 -19.68 -19.46
CA LYS A 2 -83.28 -19.06 -18.14
C LYS A 2 -82.33 -17.88 -18.33
N ARG A 3 -82.73 -16.67 -17.93
CA ARG A 3 -81.87 -15.48 -17.99
C ARG A 3 -80.85 -15.57 -16.87
N LEU A 4 -79.56 -15.64 -17.21
CA LEU A 4 -78.48 -15.47 -16.24
C LEU A 4 -78.36 -13.97 -15.96
N VAL A 5 -78.66 -13.57 -14.73
CA VAL A 5 -78.39 -12.22 -14.25
C VAL A 5 -76.90 -12.15 -13.95
N VAL A 6 -76.14 -11.58 -14.88
CA VAL A 6 -74.75 -11.16 -14.65
C VAL A 6 -74.82 -9.76 -14.05
N GLY A 7 -74.93 -9.71 -12.72
CA GLY A 7 -74.67 -8.47 -11.98
C GLY A 7 -73.17 -8.14 -12.05
N PRO A 8 -72.78 -6.87 -11.93
CA PRO A 8 -71.38 -6.49 -11.83
C PRO A 8 -70.78 -7.22 -10.62
N MET A 9 -69.88 -8.16 -10.89
CA MET A 9 -69.21 -8.97 -9.87
C MET A 9 -68.14 -8.13 -9.19
N THR A 10 -68.54 -7.07 -8.48
CA THR A 10 -67.65 -6.29 -7.62
C THR A 10 -67.49 -7.04 -6.31
N THR A 11 -66.78 -8.17 -6.34
CA THR A 11 -66.42 -8.91 -5.13
C THR A 11 -65.39 -8.10 -4.35
N PRO A 12 -65.72 -7.57 -3.16
CA PRO A 12 -64.76 -6.86 -2.31
C PRO A 12 -63.52 -7.73 -2.02
N GLU A 13 -63.72 -9.05 -1.95
CA GLU A 13 -62.69 -10.06 -1.78
C GLU A 13 -61.59 -10.05 -2.85
N TYR A 14 -61.92 -9.75 -4.12
CA TYR A 14 -60.91 -9.68 -5.19
C TYR A 14 -59.95 -8.50 -4.99
N ASN A 15 -60.51 -7.35 -4.59
CA ASN A 15 -59.72 -6.16 -4.32
C ASN A 15 -58.85 -6.34 -3.08
N GLU A 16 -59.39 -6.94 -2.01
CA GLU A 16 -58.62 -7.27 -0.80
C GLU A 16 -57.49 -8.27 -1.08
N TRP A 17 -57.77 -9.31 -1.87
CA TRP A 17 -56.75 -10.27 -2.29
C TRP A 17 -55.66 -9.63 -3.15
N TRP A 18 -56.01 -8.69 -4.03
CA TRP A 18 -55.05 -7.98 -4.87
C TRP A 18 -54.17 -7.02 -4.04
N VAL A 19 -54.76 -6.26 -3.12
CA VAL A 19 -54.03 -5.36 -2.20
C VAL A 19 -53.04 -6.14 -1.32
N ARG A 20 -53.46 -7.29 -0.78
CA ARG A 20 -52.59 -8.13 0.05
C ARG A 20 -51.40 -8.66 -0.74
N ARG A 21 -51.61 -9.11 -1.98
CA ARG A 21 -50.50 -9.58 -2.83
C ARG A 21 -49.56 -8.43 -3.22
N ILE A 22 -50.03 -7.20 -3.37
CA ILE A 22 -49.15 -6.05 -3.61
C ILE A 22 -48.29 -5.80 -2.37
N ASN A 23 -48.88 -5.77 -1.18
CA ASN A 23 -48.15 -5.52 0.06
C ASN A 23 -47.13 -6.64 0.37
N ASP A 24 -47.48 -7.90 0.11
CA ASP A 24 -46.60 -9.06 0.31
C ASP A 24 -45.45 -9.13 -0.72
N ASN A 25 -45.54 -8.41 -1.84
CA ASN A 25 -44.48 -8.31 -2.85
C ASN A 25 -43.52 -7.13 -2.62
N ILE A 26 -43.81 -6.24 -1.65
CA ILE A 26 -42.88 -5.16 -1.28
C ILE A 26 -41.73 -5.82 -0.52
N PRO A 27 -40.49 -5.79 -1.04
CA PRO A 27 -39.34 -6.36 -0.35
C PRO A 27 -39.19 -5.71 1.02
N GLU A 28 -38.88 -6.49 2.05
CA GLU A 28 -38.60 -5.91 3.36
C GLU A 28 -37.44 -4.88 3.24
N PRO A 29 -37.63 -3.64 3.73
CA PRO A 29 -36.61 -2.58 3.66
C PRO A 29 -35.33 -2.92 4.45
N SER A 30 -35.35 -3.99 5.25
CA SER A 30 -34.18 -4.54 5.93
C SER A 30 -33.11 -5.05 4.94
N HIS A 31 -33.53 -5.54 3.77
CA HIS A 31 -32.62 -6.07 2.76
C HIS A 31 -31.88 -4.96 2.00
N GLU A 32 -32.57 -3.86 1.66
CA GLU A 32 -31.98 -2.70 0.99
C GLU A 32 -30.95 -2.00 1.87
N ASN A 33 -31.27 -1.76 3.16
CA ASN A 33 -30.31 -1.22 4.13
C ASN A 33 -29.03 -2.06 4.27
N LYS A 34 -29.15 -3.39 4.18
CA LYS A 34 -27.99 -4.29 4.25
C LYS A 34 -27.11 -4.19 3.01
N LEU A 35 -27.69 -3.95 1.84
CA LEU A 35 -26.96 -3.73 0.59
C LEU A 35 -26.27 -2.38 0.59
N GLU A 36 -26.97 -1.31 1.01
CA GLU A 36 -26.40 0.04 1.12
C GLU A 36 -25.19 0.06 2.05
N LYS A 37 -25.31 -0.54 3.25
CA LYS A 37 -24.20 -0.65 4.19
C LYS A 37 -22.99 -1.40 3.61
N LYS A 38 -23.25 -2.42 2.78
CA LYS A 38 -22.18 -3.18 2.12
C LYS A 38 -21.52 -2.40 0.98
N ILE A 39 -22.29 -1.57 0.28
CA ILE A 39 -21.76 -0.65 -0.75
C ILE A 39 -20.86 0.39 -0.08
N GLU A 40 -21.32 1.02 1.01
CA GLU A 40 -20.53 2.00 1.76
C GLU A 40 -19.20 1.41 2.26
N GLN A 41 -19.23 0.20 2.83
CA GLN A 41 -18.01 -0.51 3.24
C GLN A 41 -17.05 -0.77 2.08
N MET A 42 -17.56 -1.21 0.93
CA MET A 42 -16.72 -1.43 -0.25
C MET A 42 -16.13 -0.14 -0.81
N GLU A 43 -16.87 0.97 -0.75
CA GLU A 43 -16.37 2.29 -1.17
C GLU A 43 -15.26 2.79 -0.24
N GLU A 44 -15.41 2.61 1.06
CA GLU A 44 -14.38 2.92 2.06
C GLU A 44 -13.13 2.06 1.86
N GLU A 45 -13.28 0.73 1.72
CA GLU A 45 -12.17 -0.18 1.42
C GLU A 45 -11.45 0.20 0.12
N LYS A 46 -12.19 0.55 -0.93
CA LYS A 46 -11.62 1.01 -2.20
C LYS A 46 -10.83 2.30 -2.04
N MET A 47 -11.33 3.26 -1.25
CA MET A 47 -10.62 4.51 -0.98
C MET A 47 -9.33 4.25 -0.20
N ASN A 48 -9.38 3.40 0.83
CA ASN A 48 -8.20 3.00 1.61
C ASN A 48 -7.14 2.34 0.73
N LEU A 49 -7.52 1.38 -0.13
CA LEU A 49 -6.59 0.73 -1.05
C LEU A 49 -5.93 1.70 -2.04
N ARG A 50 -6.65 2.75 -2.47
CA ARG A 50 -6.06 3.78 -3.33
C ARG A 50 -5.02 4.61 -2.57
N LEU A 51 -5.31 4.97 -1.32
CA LEU A 51 -4.35 5.67 -0.47
C LEU A 51 -3.09 4.82 -0.21
N ASP A 52 -3.26 3.53 0.10
CA ASP A 52 -2.14 2.61 0.31
C ASP A 52 -1.25 2.51 -0.94
N ALA A 53 -1.85 2.44 -2.13
CA ALA A 53 -1.11 2.40 -3.39
C ALA A 53 -0.29 3.70 -3.61
N ASP A 54 -0.87 4.86 -3.30
CA ASP A 54 -0.18 6.14 -3.42
C ASP A 54 0.97 6.28 -2.39
N VAL A 55 0.78 5.80 -1.16
CA VAL A 55 1.82 5.73 -0.13
C VAL A 55 2.99 4.84 -0.60
N GLN A 56 2.70 3.63 -1.06
CA GLN A 56 3.73 2.71 -1.57
C GLN A 56 4.51 3.31 -2.75
N LYS A 57 3.81 4.02 -3.64
CA LYS A 57 4.43 4.70 -4.78
C LYS A 57 5.39 5.80 -4.32
N LEU A 58 4.98 6.62 -3.34
CA LEU A 58 5.82 7.68 -2.76
C LEU A 58 7.04 7.10 -2.04
N GLU A 59 6.87 6.02 -1.27
CA GLU A 59 7.98 5.34 -0.60
C GLU A 59 9.00 4.80 -1.62
N ALA A 60 8.52 4.13 -2.68
CA ALA A 60 9.38 3.63 -3.74
C ALA A 60 10.17 4.75 -4.44
N GLU A 61 9.54 5.91 -4.68
CA GLU A 61 10.21 7.06 -5.25
C GLU A 61 11.31 7.62 -4.33
N ARG A 62 11.01 7.76 -3.02
CA ARG A 62 12.01 8.21 -2.03
C ARG A 62 13.19 7.25 -1.94
N LEU A 63 12.93 5.94 -1.92
CA LEU A 63 13.98 4.93 -1.93
C LEU A 63 14.84 5.02 -3.20
N ARG A 64 14.22 5.21 -4.37
CA ARG A 64 14.96 5.38 -5.63
C ARG A 64 15.87 6.61 -5.60
N LYS A 65 15.38 7.74 -5.09
CA LYS A 65 16.17 8.98 -4.95
C LYS A 65 17.33 8.79 -3.98
N GLY A 66 17.08 8.20 -2.80
CA GLY A 66 18.12 7.92 -1.82
C GLY A 66 19.21 6.99 -2.36
N LYS A 67 18.82 5.94 -3.09
CA LYS A 67 19.77 5.03 -3.74
C LYS A 67 20.64 5.74 -4.78
N ALA A 68 20.03 6.57 -5.63
CA ALA A 68 20.75 7.29 -6.66
C ALA A 68 21.78 8.28 -6.07
N GLU A 69 21.47 8.92 -4.95
CA GLU A 69 22.41 9.80 -4.27
C GLU A 69 23.57 9.03 -3.64
N ALA A 70 23.28 7.95 -2.91
CA ALA A 70 24.30 7.10 -2.32
C ALA A 70 25.26 6.49 -3.37
N GLU A 71 24.75 6.20 -4.58
CA GLU A 71 25.56 5.69 -5.69
C GLU A 71 26.53 6.75 -6.23
N LYS A 72 26.09 8.02 -6.36
CA LYS A 72 26.99 9.14 -6.72
C LYS A 72 28.06 9.36 -5.66
N ASP A 73 27.67 9.33 -4.39
CA ASP A 73 28.61 9.50 -3.27
C ASP A 73 29.66 8.39 -3.27
N LEU A 74 29.25 7.15 -3.53
CA LEU A 74 30.15 6.01 -3.66
C LEU A 74 31.12 6.19 -4.84
N ASP A 75 30.64 6.65 -6.00
CA ASP A 75 31.48 6.91 -7.16
C ASP A 75 32.48 8.04 -6.89
N SER A 76 32.05 9.13 -6.24
CA SER A 76 32.94 10.21 -5.81
C SER A 76 34.01 9.68 -4.86
N LEU A 77 33.61 8.97 -3.80
CA LEU A 77 34.53 8.40 -2.82
C LEU A 77 35.53 7.43 -3.47
N LYS A 78 35.07 6.62 -4.44
CA LYS A 78 35.92 5.72 -5.21
C LYS A 78 36.95 6.48 -6.04
N THR A 79 36.59 7.61 -6.64
CA THR A 79 37.55 8.46 -7.36
C THR A 79 38.58 9.07 -6.41
N ASP A 80 38.15 9.58 -5.26
CA ASP A 80 39.06 10.20 -4.28
C ASP A 80 39.99 9.17 -3.64
N TYR A 81 39.49 7.97 -3.34
CA TYR A 81 40.31 6.85 -2.88
C TYR A 81 41.39 6.48 -3.92
N LYS A 82 41.03 6.41 -5.21
CA LYS A 82 42.01 6.14 -6.27
C LYS A 82 43.08 7.22 -6.34
N LYS A 83 42.71 8.50 -6.25
CA LYS A 83 43.66 9.63 -6.22
C LYS A 83 44.59 9.53 -5.01
N LEU A 84 44.03 9.30 -3.82
CA LEU A 84 44.81 9.14 -2.59
C LEU A 84 45.82 7.99 -2.71
N ARG A 85 45.38 6.83 -3.18
CA ARG A 85 46.26 5.66 -3.41
C ARG A 85 47.38 5.95 -4.40
N LEU A 86 47.10 6.68 -5.47
CA LEU A 86 48.12 7.10 -6.45
C LEU A 86 49.11 8.10 -5.82
N SER A 87 48.61 9.07 -5.05
CA SER A 87 49.45 10.03 -4.32
C SER A 87 50.42 9.32 -3.36
N MET A 88 49.93 8.36 -2.58
CA MET A 88 50.75 7.55 -1.67
C MET A 88 51.83 6.74 -2.42
N ARG A 89 51.50 6.16 -3.58
CA ARG A 89 52.49 5.49 -4.43
C ARG A 89 53.57 6.46 -4.94
N ASN A 90 53.17 7.64 -5.40
CA ASN A 90 54.11 8.63 -5.95
C ASN A 90 55.03 9.21 -4.87
N ALA A 91 54.54 9.34 -3.63
CA ALA A 91 55.34 9.76 -2.48
C ALA A 91 56.28 8.65 -1.94
N GLY A 92 56.33 7.47 -2.56
CA GLY A 92 57.14 6.33 -2.09
C GLY A 92 56.57 5.60 -0.87
N MET A 93 55.36 5.96 -0.42
CA MET A 93 54.64 5.34 0.69
C MET A 93 53.81 4.13 0.21
N GLY A 94 54.45 3.15 -0.44
CA GLY A 94 53.78 1.98 -1.03
C GLY A 94 53.31 0.90 -0.03
N THR A 95 53.84 0.90 1.19
CA THR A 95 53.62 -0.10 2.25
C THR A 95 53.14 0.40 3.66
N PRO A 96 52.40 1.52 3.83
CA PRO A 96 51.94 1.94 5.17
C PRO A 96 50.86 1.04 5.79
N SER A 97 50.08 0.27 5.02
CA SER A 97 48.97 -0.51 5.59
C SER A 97 49.44 -1.63 6.53
N GLU A 98 50.58 -2.26 6.25
CA GLU A 98 51.14 -3.28 7.14
C GLU A 98 51.85 -2.62 8.33
N GLN A 99 52.62 -1.56 8.09
CA GLN A 99 53.28 -0.78 9.15
C GLN A 99 52.27 -0.16 10.14
N TRP A 100 51.19 0.46 9.68
CA TRP A 100 50.12 0.97 10.55
C TRP A 100 49.39 -0.14 11.30
N ARG A 101 49.25 -1.34 10.73
CA ARG A 101 48.67 -2.50 11.44
C ARG A 101 49.59 -3.04 12.52
N GLU A 102 50.90 -2.93 12.35
CA GLU A 102 51.89 -3.25 13.39
C GLU A 102 51.92 -2.17 14.46
N GLU A 103 51.92 -0.90 14.09
CA GLU A 103 51.92 0.24 15.01
C GLU A 103 50.67 0.28 15.90
N ILE A 104 49.48 0.04 15.34
CA ILE A 104 48.24 -0.11 16.12
C ILE A 104 48.30 -1.32 17.07
N ARG A 105 49.07 -2.36 16.72
CA ARG A 105 49.22 -3.58 17.53
C ARG A 105 50.20 -3.36 18.68
N GLU A 106 51.32 -2.70 18.42
CA GLU A 106 52.28 -2.28 19.45
C GLU A 106 51.64 -1.33 20.46
N GLU A 107 50.85 -0.36 20.01
CA GLU A 107 50.21 0.60 20.90
C GLU A 107 49.13 -0.05 21.78
N LYS A 108 48.40 -1.04 21.24
CA LYS A 108 47.48 -1.88 22.04
C LYS A 108 48.22 -2.74 23.07
N ASN A 109 49.43 -3.21 22.77
CA ASN A 109 50.22 -4.01 23.70
C ASN A 109 50.82 -3.16 24.82
N LYS A 110 51.23 -1.91 24.54
CA LYS A 110 51.67 -0.94 25.56
C LYS A 110 50.56 -0.56 26.53
N ALA A 111 49.33 -0.38 26.04
CA ALA A 111 48.19 -0.01 26.89
C ALA A 111 47.74 -1.15 27.84
N ASN A 112 48.15 -2.39 27.57
CA ASN A 112 47.82 -3.57 28.35
C ASN A 112 48.97 -4.07 29.25
N SER A 113 50.08 -3.31 29.34
CA SER A 113 51.24 -3.57 30.20
C SER A 113 51.36 -2.53 31.30
#